data_AF-A0A1B7JZ77-F1
#
_entry.id   AF-A0A1B7JZ77-F1
#
_cell.length_a   1.000
_cell.length_b   1.000
_cell.length_c   1.000
_cell.angle_alpha   90.00
_cell.angle_beta   90.00
_cell.angle_gamma   90.00
#
_symmetry.space_group_name_H-M   'P 1'
#
loop_
_entity.id
_entity.type
_entity.pdbx_description
1 polymer ?
#
loop_
_entity_poly.entity_id
_entity_poly.type
_entity_poly.pdbx_seq_one_letter_code
_entity_poly.pdbx_strand_id
1 'polypeptide(L)'
;MNDSNEFSGKNGKVKVMYVRSEGQDDNKGSDKRRGGRDDNRGSDRRTGGRNERSGYAGRSEGGRSDRRSDDRRSDSRRSDNRDSGSSERSPWRTVSRPDSEELINDHGGISGKSQIDPEQLRKQRMEETRIYGENACQAMFKNRPDAIVRAWFLQSVTPRFRDALKWMAANRKAYHVVDEEELAKASGTEHHGGVCFIIKKRGGMDVETYLEQASEQDCVLALEDVGNPHNLGGIMRSCAHFGVQGVILQDAGILESGAAIRTAEGGAEHIKAIDADGLTATLNKFRQAGYTIVTTSSHKGSQDIAKAQLPAKMVLVLGQESDGLSDSVWDEGDMSLYIGGTGKVESLNVSVATGVMLAQWWQQNKTE
;
A
#
# COMPACT_ATOMS: atom_id res chain seq x y z
N MET A 1 6.77 -54.77 -20.90
CA MET A 1 8.02 -54.44 -21.63
C MET A 1 7.94 -52.98 -21.99
N ASN A 2 8.88 -52.21 -21.44
CA ASN A 2 9.29 -50.83 -21.67
C ASN A 2 8.34 -49.85 -22.38
N ASP A 3 8.01 -48.76 -21.67
CA ASP A 3 8.16 -47.42 -22.23
C ASP A 3 8.73 -46.49 -21.14
N SER A 4 9.88 -45.92 -21.45
CA SER A 4 10.62 -44.97 -20.62
C SER A 4 10.63 -43.68 -21.42
N ASN A 5 10.06 -42.60 -20.88
CA ASN A 5 10.09 -41.29 -21.53
C ASN A 5 10.94 -40.32 -20.71
N GLU A 6 11.94 -39.82 -21.40
CA GLU A 6 13.14 -39.16 -20.93
C GLU A 6 12.93 -37.63 -20.93
N PHE A 7 13.21 -37.00 -19.78
CA PHE A 7 13.28 -35.54 -19.65
C PHE A 7 14.60 -35.03 -20.26
N SER A 8 14.52 -34.05 -21.16
CA SER A 8 15.70 -33.28 -21.57
C SER A 8 15.39 -31.78 -21.49
N GLY A 9 16.05 -31.12 -20.54
CA GLY A 9 15.96 -29.70 -20.26
C GLY A 9 16.65 -28.85 -21.31
N LYS A 10 16.11 -27.65 -21.54
CA LYS A 10 16.79 -26.59 -22.29
C LYS A 10 17.10 -25.44 -21.34
N ASN A 11 18.39 -25.29 -21.03
CA ASN A 11 18.97 -24.13 -20.37
C ASN A 11 18.66 -22.85 -21.16
N GLY A 12 17.91 -21.93 -20.55
CA GLY A 12 17.74 -20.57 -21.02
C GLY A 12 19.04 -19.78 -20.85
N LYS A 13 19.62 -19.31 -21.96
CA LYS A 13 20.81 -18.45 -21.96
C LYS A 13 20.44 -17.04 -21.51
N VAL A 14 20.98 -16.59 -20.38
CA VAL A 14 20.98 -15.18 -19.94
C VAL A 14 21.72 -14.33 -20.99
N LYS A 15 21.03 -13.35 -21.57
CA LYS A 15 21.59 -12.47 -22.62
C LYS A 15 22.04 -11.16 -21.98
N VAL A 16 23.32 -11.08 -21.61
CA VAL A 16 23.95 -9.82 -21.17
C VAL A 16 24.28 -9.00 -22.42
N MET A 17 23.57 -7.89 -22.63
CA MET A 17 23.82 -6.98 -23.76
C MET A 17 24.79 -5.87 -23.31
N TYR A 18 26.03 -5.92 -23.80
CA TYR A 18 26.94 -4.77 -23.79
C TYR A 18 26.69 -3.95 -25.05
N VAL A 19 26.36 -2.66 -24.90
CA VAL A 19 26.27 -1.72 -26.03
C VAL A 19 27.59 -0.97 -26.14
N ARG A 20 28.35 -1.25 -27.20
CA ARG A 20 29.47 -0.42 -27.67
C ARG A 20 28.90 0.83 -28.34
N SER A 21 29.46 1.98 -28.00
CA SER A 21 29.20 3.29 -28.62
C SER A 21 30.04 3.49 -29.87
N GLU A 22 29.40 3.78 -31.00
CA GLU A 22 30.01 4.49 -32.12
C GLU A 22 29.00 5.45 -32.75
N GLY A 23 29.48 6.66 -33.08
CA GLY A 23 29.17 7.27 -34.37
C GLY A 23 27.95 8.18 -34.45
N GLN A 24 28.24 9.47 -34.42
CA GLN A 24 27.43 10.64 -34.71
C GLN A 24 27.10 10.75 -36.22
N ASP A 25 25.91 11.23 -36.59
CA ASP A 25 25.74 12.15 -37.75
C ASP A 25 24.34 12.79 -37.79
N ASP A 26 24.36 14.09 -38.08
CA ASP A 26 23.25 15.04 -38.16
C ASP A 26 22.48 14.94 -39.50
N ASN A 27 21.16 15.21 -39.52
CA ASN A 27 20.61 16.08 -40.55
C ASN A 27 19.24 16.72 -40.21
N LYS A 28 19.10 17.97 -40.64
CA LYS A 28 17.98 18.91 -40.50
C LYS A 28 16.92 18.77 -41.60
N GLY A 29 15.73 19.32 -41.31
CA GLY A 29 14.80 19.93 -42.29
C GLY A 29 13.47 19.18 -42.43
N SER A 30 12.29 19.78 -42.63
CA SER A 30 11.74 21.15 -42.53
C SER A 30 10.27 21.05 -42.99
N ASP A 31 9.36 21.76 -42.32
CA ASP A 31 8.08 22.32 -42.80
C ASP A 31 7.12 21.53 -43.71
N LYS A 32 5.83 21.41 -43.30
CA LYS A 32 4.73 22.18 -43.94
C LYS A 32 3.34 21.98 -43.26
N ARG A 33 2.60 23.09 -43.32
CA ARG A 33 1.25 23.42 -42.83
C ARG A 33 0.10 22.72 -43.59
N ARG A 34 -1.08 22.61 -42.93
CA ARG A 34 -2.45 23.08 -43.32
C ARG A 34 -3.53 22.23 -42.62
N GLY A 35 -4.40 22.82 -41.80
CA GLY A 35 -5.79 23.23 -42.14
C GLY A 35 -6.76 22.11 -41.77
N GLY A 36 -7.79 22.20 -40.91
CA GLY A 36 -8.75 23.27 -40.63
C GLY A 36 -10.12 22.86 -41.20
N ARG A 37 -11.08 22.43 -40.35
CA ARG A 37 -12.54 22.71 -40.44
C ARG A 37 -13.38 21.91 -39.44
N ASP A 38 -14.28 22.65 -38.79
CA ASP A 38 -15.52 22.23 -38.14
C ASP A 38 -16.46 21.47 -39.08
N ASP A 39 -17.33 20.62 -38.54
CA ASP A 39 -18.78 20.85 -38.65
C ASP A 39 -19.61 19.95 -37.72
N ASN A 40 -20.72 20.55 -37.29
CA ASN A 40 -21.71 20.15 -36.29
C ASN A 40 -22.96 19.51 -36.97
N ARG A 41 -23.91 19.03 -36.13
CA ARG A 41 -25.30 18.54 -36.37
C ARG A 41 -25.45 17.02 -36.38
N GLY A 42 -26.42 16.41 -35.69
CA GLY A 42 -27.52 16.90 -34.87
C GLY A 42 -28.55 15.77 -34.66
N SER A 43 -29.21 15.80 -33.49
CA SER A 43 -30.57 15.36 -33.14
C SER A 43 -31.16 14.07 -33.72
N ASP A 44 -31.72 13.20 -32.86
CA ASP A 44 -33.18 13.26 -32.67
C ASP A 44 -33.72 12.61 -31.38
N ARG A 45 -34.85 13.16 -30.94
CA ARG A 45 -35.63 12.88 -29.72
C ARG A 45 -36.72 11.83 -29.97
N ARG A 46 -37.23 11.21 -28.90
CA ARG A 46 -38.66 10.95 -28.55
C ARG A 46 -38.71 10.07 -27.29
N THR A 47 -39.16 10.48 -26.09
CA THR A 47 -40.47 10.90 -25.54
C THR A 47 -41.60 9.86 -25.53
N GLY A 48 -42.13 9.62 -24.32
CA GLY A 48 -43.48 9.11 -24.01
C GLY A 48 -43.51 7.65 -23.55
N GLY A 49 -44.16 7.23 -22.46
CA GLY A 49 -45.12 7.89 -21.56
C GLY A 49 -45.49 7.00 -20.37
N ARG A 50 -46.15 7.62 -19.38
CA ARG A 50 -46.73 7.06 -18.15
C ARG A 50 -47.97 6.17 -18.41
N ASN A 51 -48.24 5.20 -17.54
CA ASN A 51 -49.45 5.11 -16.67
C ASN A 51 -49.41 3.85 -15.77
N GLU A 52 -49.59 3.98 -14.45
CA GLU A 52 -50.82 3.70 -13.65
C GLU A 52 -51.16 2.20 -13.55
N ARG A 53 -50.94 1.52 -12.41
CA ARG A 53 -51.70 1.47 -11.12
C ARG A 53 -52.89 0.50 -11.15
N SER A 54 -52.93 -0.32 -10.09
CA SER A 54 -54.10 -0.98 -9.48
C SER A 54 -54.36 -2.46 -9.80
N GLY A 55 -54.17 -3.28 -8.76
CA GLY A 55 -55.26 -4.09 -8.21
C GLY A 55 -55.20 -5.58 -8.52
N TYR A 56 -55.03 -6.41 -7.49
CA TYR A 56 -55.89 -7.58 -7.27
C TYR A 56 -55.80 -8.02 -5.79
N ALA A 57 -56.97 -8.23 -5.19
CA ALA A 57 -57.17 -8.74 -3.84
C ALA A 57 -58.03 -10.02 -3.90
N GLY A 58 -57.85 -10.91 -2.91
CA GLY A 58 -58.67 -12.11 -2.62
C GLY A 58 -58.09 -13.40 -3.20
N ARG A 59 -58.02 -14.55 -2.51
CA ARG A 59 -58.82 -15.05 -1.37
C ARG A 59 -58.14 -16.29 -0.74
N SER A 60 -58.58 -16.60 0.47
CA SER A 60 -58.23 -17.60 1.48
C SER A 60 -58.23 -19.10 1.14
N GLU A 61 -57.46 -19.87 1.93
CA GLU A 61 -57.64 -21.22 2.54
C GLU A 61 -56.27 -21.94 2.54
N GLY A 62 -55.76 -22.64 3.55
CA GLY A 62 -56.16 -23.07 4.88
C GLY A 62 -55.15 -24.16 5.31
N GLY A 63 -54.87 -24.30 6.61
CA GLY A 63 -54.44 -25.59 7.19
C GLY A 63 -52.94 -25.89 7.40
N ARG A 64 -52.51 -25.73 8.67
CA ARG A 64 -51.72 -26.67 9.51
C ARG A 64 -50.37 -27.20 8.99
N SER A 65 -49.29 -26.88 9.70
CA SER A 65 -48.69 -27.79 10.71
C SER A 65 -47.35 -27.27 11.26
N ASP A 66 -47.36 -26.98 12.56
CA ASP A 66 -46.43 -27.44 13.59
C ASP A 66 -44.92 -27.67 13.31
N ARG A 67 -44.16 -26.90 14.10
CA ARG A 67 -42.94 -27.26 14.87
C ARG A 67 -41.58 -27.11 14.18
N ARG A 68 -40.81 -26.14 14.66
CA ARG A 68 -39.42 -26.32 15.11
C ARG A 68 -39.05 -25.26 16.15
N SER A 69 -38.53 -25.75 17.26
CA SER A 69 -38.15 -25.01 18.47
C SER A 69 -36.87 -24.20 18.30
N ASP A 70 -36.88 -23.03 18.95
CA ASP A 70 -35.72 -22.27 19.40
C ASP A 70 -34.97 -22.97 20.55
N ASP A 71 -33.67 -22.70 20.56
CA ASP A 71 -32.79 -22.42 21.69
C ASP A 71 -32.91 -23.21 23.01
N ARG A 72 -31.78 -23.70 23.51
CA ARG A 72 -30.97 -22.99 24.51
C ARG A 72 -29.82 -23.85 25.06
N ARG A 73 -28.79 -23.13 25.45
CA ARG A 73 -27.55 -23.55 26.11
C ARG A 73 -27.78 -24.06 27.54
N SER A 74 -26.72 -24.74 28.01
CA SER A 74 -26.12 -24.71 29.35
C SER A 74 -26.42 -25.85 30.33
N ASP A 75 -25.38 -26.67 30.49
CA ASP A 75 -24.58 -26.81 31.72
C ASP A 75 -24.80 -28.00 32.67
N SER A 76 -23.64 -28.57 33.00
CA SER A 76 -23.30 -29.37 34.18
C SER A 76 -23.94 -30.76 34.35
N ARG A 77 -23.09 -31.80 34.41
CA ARG A 77 -22.64 -32.41 35.68
C ARG A 77 -21.73 -33.62 35.44
N ARG A 78 -20.70 -33.67 36.29
CA ARG A 78 -19.73 -34.75 36.50
C ARG A 78 -20.41 -36.08 36.84
N SER A 79 -19.82 -37.20 36.40
CA SER A 79 -19.55 -38.39 37.24
C SER A 79 -18.75 -39.43 36.45
N ASP A 80 -17.99 -40.26 37.19
CA ASP A 80 -17.54 -41.61 36.84
C ASP A 80 -16.37 -41.78 35.87
N ASN A 81 -15.50 -42.78 35.97
CA ASN A 81 -15.07 -43.68 37.04
C ASN A 81 -13.82 -44.41 36.45
N ARG A 82 -13.17 -45.19 37.30
CA ARG A 82 -11.91 -45.93 37.16
C ARG A 82 -11.68 -46.79 35.91
N ASP A 83 -10.41 -46.76 35.49
CA ASP A 83 -9.44 -47.88 35.36
C ASP A 83 -9.75 -49.09 34.46
N SER A 84 -8.92 -49.29 33.43
CA SER A 84 -8.13 -50.52 33.19
C SER A 84 -7.51 -50.51 31.79
N GLY A 85 -6.26 -50.95 31.70
CA GLY A 85 -5.39 -50.75 30.54
C GLY A 85 -5.60 -51.70 29.35
N SER A 86 -4.99 -51.31 28.23
CA SER A 86 -4.44 -52.21 27.22
C SER A 86 -3.61 -51.39 26.22
N SER A 87 -2.55 -52.02 25.74
CA SER A 87 -1.52 -51.57 24.82
C SER A 87 -1.96 -50.73 23.63
N GLU A 88 -1.21 -49.67 23.32
CA GLU A 88 -0.70 -49.42 21.96
C GLU A 88 0.36 -48.30 21.94
N ARG A 89 1.42 -48.52 21.15
CA ARG A 89 2.61 -47.67 21.06
C ARG A 89 2.29 -46.35 20.36
N SER A 90 2.55 -45.20 21.00
CA SER A 90 2.56 -43.90 20.31
C SER A 90 3.91 -43.66 19.59
N PRO A 91 3.93 -43.19 18.34
CA PRO A 91 5.14 -43.06 17.51
C PRO A 91 5.94 -41.75 17.73
N TRP A 92 5.64 -41.01 18.80
CA TRP A 92 6.22 -39.69 19.07
C TRP A 92 7.04 -39.69 20.36
N ARG A 93 8.04 -40.56 20.44
CA ARG A 93 9.07 -40.48 21.49
C ARG A 93 10.30 -39.78 20.93
N THR A 94 10.46 -38.51 21.31
CA THR A 94 11.68 -37.73 21.10
C THR A 94 12.86 -38.42 21.79
N VAL A 95 13.81 -38.90 21.00
CA VAL A 95 15.12 -39.36 21.50
C VAL A 95 16.06 -38.16 21.43
N SER A 96 16.43 -37.61 22.57
CA SER A 96 17.51 -36.63 22.68
C SER A 96 18.82 -37.28 22.23
N ARG A 97 19.44 -36.77 21.16
CA ARG A 97 20.81 -37.14 20.78
C ARG A 97 21.80 -36.46 21.74
N PRO A 98 22.87 -37.14 22.17
CA PRO A 98 23.90 -36.54 23.02
C PRO A 98 24.77 -35.54 22.24
N ASP A 99 25.21 -34.50 22.94
CA ASP A 99 26.23 -33.54 22.48
C ASP A 99 27.59 -34.21 22.41
N SER A 100 28.09 -34.49 21.20
CA SER A 100 29.53 -34.53 20.84
C SER A 100 29.76 -35.27 19.53
N GLU A 101 29.62 -34.59 18.39
CA GLU A 101 30.45 -34.88 17.21
C GLU A 101 30.71 -33.57 16.47
N GLU A 102 31.90 -33.01 16.66
CA GLU A 102 32.45 -32.01 15.76
C GLU A 102 32.60 -32.66 14.38
N LEU A 103 31.75 -32.27 13.45
CA LEU A 103 31.92 -32.61 12.04
C LEU A 103 33.09 -31.80 11.49
N ILE A 104 34.26 -32.44 11.46
CA ILE A 104 35.41 -32.00 10.68
C ILE A 104 34.99 -32.02 9.21
N ASN A 105 34.77 -30.84 8.63
CA ASN A 105 34.54 -30.71 7.20
C ASN A 105 35.89 -30.78 6.47
N ASP A 106 36.27 -31.99 6.06
CA ASP A 106 37.33 -32.20 5.08
C ASP A 106 36.71 -32.28 3.68
N HIS A 107 36.74 -31.18 2.93
CA HIS A 107 36.73 -31.20 1.47
C HIS A 107 37.32 -29.89 0.90
N GLY A 108 38.54 -29.97 0.38
CA GLY A 108 39.23 -28.95 -0.39
C GLY A 108 38.63 -28.74 -1.78
N GLY A 109 37.49 -28.05 -1.85
CA GLY A 109 36.90 -27.57 -3.10
C GLY A 109 36.63 -26.07 -3.03
N ILE A 110 36.98 -25.33 -4.08
CA ILE A 110 36.59 -23.93 -4.27
C ILE A 110 35.06 -23.87 -4.37
N SER A 111 34.40 -23.79 -3.22
CA SER A 111 32.96 -23.59 -3.09
C SER A 111 32.75 -22.33 -2.27
N GLY A 112 33.08 -21.20 -2.90
CA GLY A 112 32.70 -19.90 -2.40
C GLY A 112 31.18 -19.72 -2.53
N LYS A 113 30.40 -20.43 -1.72
CA LYS A 113 29.12 -19.86 -1.28
C LYS A 113 29.54 -18.58 -0.57
N SER A 114 29.31 -17.44 -1.20
CA SER A 114 29.45 -16.14 -0.54
C SER A 114 28.63 -16.23 0.73
N GLN A 115 29.28 -16.46 1.88
CA GLN A 115 28.65 -16.30 3.17
C GLN A 115 28.41 -14.81 3.29
N ILE A 116 27.23 -14.39 2.84
CA ILE A 116 26.79 -13.02 3.01
C ILE A 116 26.57 -12.87 4.51
N ASP A 117 27.31 -11.95 5.12
CA ASP A 117 27.22 -11.67 6.54
C ASP A 117 25.76 -11.37 6.92
N PRO A 118 25.16 -12.11 7.88
CA PRO A 118 23.82 -11.85 8.38
C PRO A 118 23.60 -10.40 8.83
N GLU A 119 24.62 -9.72 9.36
CA GLU A 119 24.52 -8.31 9.74
C GLU A 119 24.44 -7.40 8.52
N GLN A 120 25.21 -7.70 7.47
CA GLN A 120 25.15 -6.96 6.21
C GLN A 120 23.79 -7.12 5.51
N LEU A 121 23.21 -8.33 5.54
CA LEU A 121 21.85 -8.60 5.06
C LEU A 121 20.79 -7.83 5.87
N ARG A 122 20.92 -7.77 7.20
CA ARG A 122 20.03 -7.00 8.06
C ARG A 122 20.11 -5.52 7.73
N LYS A 123 21.32 -4.97 7.64
CA LYS A 123 21.55 -3.57 7.29
C LYS A 123 20.97 -3.21 5.92
N GLN A 124 21.20 -4.06 4.91
CA GLN A 124 20.60 -3.90 3.58
C GLN A 124 19.07 -3.94 3.63
N ARG A 125 18.45 -4.84 4.39
CA ARG A 125 16.98 -4.88 4.53
C ARG A 125 16.40 -3.67 5.28
N MET A 126 17.19 -3.07 6.17
CA MET A 126 16.78 -1.84 6.84
C MET A 126 16.87 -0.65 5.88
N GLU A 127 17.96 -0.53 5.12
CA GLU A 127 18.24 0.60 4.23
C GLU A 127 17.57 0.50 2.86
N GLU A 128 17.27 -0.70 2.38
CA GLU A 128 16.75 -0.96 1.03
C GLU A 128 15.34 -1.58 1.08
N THR A 129 14.52 -1.23 0.10
CA THR A 129 13.18 -1.80 -0.10
C THR A 129 13.00 -2.16 -1.56
N ARG A 130 12.04 -3.05 -1.80
CA ARG A 130 11.60 -3.41 -3.15
C ARG A 130 10.34 -2.63 -3.47
N ILE A 131 10.34 -1.93 -4.60
CA ILE A 131 9.15 -1.28 -5.15
C ILE A 131 8.82 -1.87 -6.51
N TYR A 132 7.53 -1.88 -6.84
CA TYR A 132 7.01 -2.48 -8.05
C TYR A 132 5.71 -1.80 -8.46
N GLY A 133 5.23 -2.10 -9.65
CA GLY A 133 4.14 -1.38 -10.29
C GLY A 133 4.65 -0.24 -11.16
N GLU A 134 4.08 -0.15 -12.37
CA GLU A 134 4.59 0.74 -13.41
C GLU A 134 4.58 2.21 -13.02
N ASN A 135 3.42 2.73 -12.58
CA ASN A 135 3.26 4.14 -12.22
C ASN A 135 4.16 4.54 -11.05
N ALA A 136 4.25 3.67 -10.03
CA ALA A 136 5.08 3.90 -8.87
C ALA A 136 6.58 3.96 -9.23
N CYS A 137 7.05 2.99 -10.01
CA CYS A 137 8.43 2.95 -10.49
C CYS A 137 8.77 4.15 -11.38
N GLN A 138 7.87 4.58 -12.27
CA GLN A 138 8.08 5.76 -13.10
C GLN A 138 8.15 7.05 -12.27
N ALA A 139 7.23 7.22 -11.32
CA ALA A 139 7.21 8.38 -10.44
C ALA A 139 8.49 8.45 -9.59
N MET A 140 8.90 7.33 -8.99
CA MET A 140 10.14 7.27 -8.20
C MET A 140 11.36 7.61 -9.06
N PHE A 141 11.46 7.04 -10.28
CA PHE A 141 12.57 7.35 -11.18
C PHE A 141 12.64 8.84 -11.55
N LYS A 142 11.50 9.51 -11.73
CA LYS A 142 11.46 10.96 -12.04
C LYS A 142 11.91 11.82 -10.86
N ASN A 143 11.60 11.43 -9.63
CA ASN A 143 11.87 12.24 -8.44
C ASN A 143 13.24 11.96 -7.82
N ARG A 144 13.68 10.69 -7.77
CA ARG A 144 14.89 10.27 -7.05
C ARG A 144 15.62 9.10 -7.74
N PRO A 145 16.09 9.25 -8.98
CA PRO A 145 16.72 8.16 -9.73
C PRO A 145 17.98 7.60 -9.03
N ASP A 146 18.70 8.43 -8.27
CA ASP A 146 19.91 8.04 -7.54
C ASP A 146 19.66 6.98 -6.45
N ALA A 147 18.43 6.92 -5.93
CA ALA A 147 18.02 5.93 -4.93
C ALA A 147 18.00 4.49 -5.49
N ILE A 148 17.96 4.33 -6.82
CA ILE A 148 17.96 3.01 -7.47
C ILE A 148 19.29 2.30 -7.20
N VAL A 149 19.18 1.08 -6.65
CA VAL A 149 20.30 0.16 -6.46
C VAL A 149 20.34 -0.84 -7.62
N ARG A 150 19.18 -1.44 -7.93
CA ARG A 150 19.03 -2.43 -9.00
C ARG A 150 17.60 -2.46 -9.55
N ALA A 151 17.44 -2.83 -10.82
CA ALA A 151 16.15 -2.93 -11.48
C ALA A 151 15.94 -4.23 -12.27
N TRP A 152 14.68 -4.67 -12.37
CA TRP A 152 14.23 -5.75 -13.23
C TRP A 152 13.03 -5.31 -14.05
N PHE A 153 12.99 -5.76 -15.30
CA PHE A 153 11.94 -5.42 -16.25
C PHE A 153 11.52 -6.66 -17.05
N LEU A 154 10.23 -6.76 -17.36
CA LEU A 154 9.79 -7.59 -18.48
C LEU A 154 10.08 -6.88 -19.80
N GLN A 155 10.29 -7.67 -20.85
CA GLN A 155 10.49 -7.15 -22.20
C GLN A 155 9.33 -6.22 -22.64
N SER A 156 8.10 -6.52 -22.24
CA SER A 156 6.88 -5.79 -22.59
C SER A 156 6.83 -4.34 -22.06
N VAL A 157 7.42 -4.07 -20.89
CA VAL A 157 7.39 -2.72 -20.29
C VAL A 157 8.61 -1.87 -20.67
N THR A 158 9.66 -2.48 -21.23
CA THR A 158 10.90 -1.76 -21.61
C THR A 158 10.67 -0.49 -22.45
N PRO A 159 9.71 -0.41 -23.40
CA PRO A 159 9.49 0.81 -24.16
C PRO A 159 9.06 1.99 -23.28
N ARG A 160 8.31 1.73 -22.21
CA ARG A 160 7.81 2.74 -21.25
C ARG A 160 8.89 3.20 -20.27
N PHE A 161 9.95 2.41 -20.10
CA PHE A 161 11.10 2.69 -19.22
C PHE A 161 12.38 3.03 -19.98
N ARG A 162 12.29 3.47 -21.24
CA ARG A 162 13.45 3.78 -22.09
C ARG A 162 14.41 4.76 -21.41
N ASP A 163 13.89 5.84 -20.84
CA ASP A 163 14.70 6.87 -20.19
C ASP A 163 15.38 6.33 -18.93
N ALA A 164 14.67 5.51 -18.16
CA ALA A 164 15.22 4.85 -16.98
C ALA A 164 16.35 3.88 -17.34
N LEU A 165 16.19 3.06 -18.39
CA LEU A 165 17.22 2.16 -18.88
C LEU A 165 18.46 2.92 -19.37
N LYS A 166 18.26 3.99 -20.13
CA LYS A 166 19.36 4.86 -20.61
C LYS A 166 20.12 5.50 -19.43
N TRP A 167 19.39 6.02 -18.45
CA TRP A 167 19.98 6.62 -17.26
C TRP A 167 20.74 5.59 -16.42
N MET A 168 20.19 4.39 -16.22
CA MET A 168 20.87 3.32 -15.49
C MET A 168 22.15 2.86 -16.18
N ALA A 169 22.15 2.72 -17.51
CA ALA A 169 23.35 2.41 -18.28
C ALA A 169 24.43 3.49 -18.14
N ALA A 170 24.05 4.77 -18.25
CA ALA A 170 24.96 5.90 -18.09
C ALA A 170 25.57 5.98 -16.68
N ASN A 171 24.79 5.65 -15.64
CA ASN A 171 25.22 5.71 -14.24
C ASN A 171 25.73 4.36 -13.70
N ARG A 172 25.94 3.37 -14.58
CA ARG A 172 26.42 2.01 -14.22
C ARG A 172 25.58 1.33 -13.12
N LYS A 173 24.27 1.59 -13.10
CA LYS A 173 23.31 0.93 -12.22
C LYS A 173 22.94 -0.43 -12.81
N ALA A 174 22.85 -1.46 -11.96
CA ALA A 174 22.53 -2.81 -12.41
C ALA A 174 21.05 -2.91 -12.83
N TYR A 175 20.78 -3.44 -14.01
CA TYR A 175 19.42 -3.76 -14.44
C TYR A 175 19.37 -5.05 -15.26
N HIS A 176 18.23 -5.74 -15.21
CA HIS A 176 18.00 -6.99 -15.92
C HIS A 176 16.67 -6.96 -16.67
N VAL A 177 16.65 -7.52 -17.88
CA VAL A 177 15.41 -7.87 -18.57
C VAL A 177 15.21 -9.37 -18.41
N VAL A 178 14.10 -9.75 -17.79
CA VAL A 178 13.82 -11.11 -17.29
C VAL A 178 12.44 -11.59 -17.73
N ASP A 179 12.14 -12.86 -17.47
CA ASP A 179 10.79 -13.41 -17.62
C ASP A 179 9.92 -13.18 -16.37
N GLU A 180 8.66 -13.62 -16.44
CA GLU A 180 7.68 -13.44 -15.37
C GLU A 180 8.10 -14.15 -14.07
N GLU A 181 8.64 -15.37 -14.17
CA GLU A 181 9.00 -16.17 -13.00
C GLU A 181 10.18 -15.57 -12.25
N GLU A 182 11.21 -15.11 -12.97
CA GLU A 182 12.35 -14.42 -12.40
C GLU A 182 11.94 -13.07 -11.77
N LEU A 183 11.01 -12.35 -12.40
CA LEU A 183 10.52 -11.08 -11.86
C LEU A 183 9.66 -11.28 -10.60
N ALA A 184 8.82 -12.31 -10.57
CA ALA A 184 8.04 -12.67 -9.38
C ALA A 184 8.97 -13.02 -8.20
N LYS A 185 10.06 -13.75 -8.45
CA LYS A 185 11.11 -14.03 -7.44
C LYS A 185 11.81 -12.75 -6.98
N ALA A 186 12.16 -11.86 -7.90
CA ALA A 186 12.85 -10.61 -7.59
C ALA A 186 11.98 -9.64 -6.78
N SER A 187 10.71 -9.49 -7.15
CA SER A 187 9.75 -8.60 -6.48
C SER A 187 9.17 -9.20 -5.19
N GLY A 188 9.07 -10.53 -5.10
CA GLY A 188 8.39 -11.22 -3.99
C GLY A 188 6.86 -11.23 -4.12
N THR A 189 6.31 -10.87 -5.28
CA THR A 189 4.86 -10.84 -5.54
C THR A 189 4.59 -11.05 -7.02
N GLU A 190 3.45 -11.62 -7.39
CA GLU A 190 3.00 -11.70 -8.78
C GLU A 190 2.41 -10.37 -9.28
N HIS A 191 2.09 -9.45 -8.37
CA HIS A 191 1.47 -8.16 -8.70
C HIS A 191 2.50 -7.07 -9.06
N HIS A 192 3.63 -7.45 -9.64
CA HIS A 192 4.75 -6.55 -9.93
C HIS A 192 4.49 -5.58 -11.10
N GLY A 193 3.52 -5.86 -11.98
CA GLY A 193 3.19 -4.96 -13.10
C GLY A 193 4.34 -4.79 -14.10
N GLY A 194 5.10 -5.87 -14.33
CA GLY A 194 6.23 -5.94 -15.24
C GLY A 194 7.53 -5.23 -14.85
N VAL A 195 7.62 -4.59 -13.68
CA VAL A 195 8.82 -3.89 -13.22
C VAL A 195 9.05 -4.05 -11.72
N CYS A 196 10.30 -4.13 -11.29
CA CYS A 196 10.68 -4.11 -9.89
C CYS A 196 12.01 -3.38 -9.70
N PHE A 197 12.08 -2.47 -8.73
CA PHE A 197 13.32 -1.81 -8.32
C PHE A 197 13.67 -2.17 -6.88
N ILE A 198 14.95 -2.37 -6.62
CA ILE A 198 15.51 -2.22 -5.27
C ILE A 198 16.00 -0.78 -5.16
N ILE A 199 15.50 -0.09 -4.14
CA ILE A 199 15.82 1.30 -3.86
C ILE A 199 16.28 1.47 -2.42
N LYS A 200 17.04 2.53 -2.17
CA LYS A 200 17.26 3.02 -0.81
C LYS A 200 15.98 3.68 -0.28
N LYS A 201 15.56 3.32 0.94
CA LYS A 201 14.41 3.91 1.62
C LYS A 201 14.69 5.38 1.95
N ARG A 202 13.62 6.17 1.98
CA ARG A 202 13.66 7.49 2.63
C ARG A 202 13.52 7.28 4.15
N GLY A 203 14.28 8.03 4.93
CA GLY A 203 14.03 8.15 6.36
C GLY A 203 12.88 9.13 6.60
N GLY A 204 12.29 9.08 7.79
CA GLY A 204 11.44 10.18 8.24
C GLY A 204 12.26 11.43 8.52
N MET A 205 11.57 12.56 8.53
CA MET A 205 12.12 13.83 8.96
C MET A 205 11.59 14.19 10.35
N ASP A 206 12.31 15.06 11.05
CA ASP A 206 11.83 15.62 12.30
C ASP A 206 10.70 16.63 12.06
N VAL A 207 9.95 16.90 13.14
CA VAL A 207 8.81 17.82 13.12
C VAL A 207 9.27 19.24 12.83
N GLU A 208 10.39 19.64 13.42
CA GLU A 208 10.97 20.97 13.30
C GLU A 208 11.34 21.31 11.84
N THR A 209 12.04 20.41 11.13
CA THR A 209 12.40 20.61 9.70
C THR A 209 11.16 20.68 8.82
N TYR A 210 10.08 19.95 9.16
CA TYR A 210 8.84 20.04 8.41
C TYR A 210 8.20 21.42 8.59
N LEU A 211 8.10 21.87 9.85
CA LEU A 211 7.47 23.15 10.21
C LEU A 211 8.21 24.36 9.61
N GLU A 212 9.52 24.29 9.42
CA GLU A 212 10.30 25.34 8.74
C GLU A 212 9.87 25.57 7.28
N GLN A 213 9.31 24.54 6.64
CA GLN A 213 8.86 24.57 5.24
C GLN A 213 7.34 24.69 5.11
N ALA A 214 6.62 24.70 6.24
CA ALA A 214 5.17 24.72 6.25
C ALA A 214 4.62 26.05 5.75
N SER A 215 3.54 25.97 4.97
CA SER A 215 2.84 27.14 4.47
C SER A 215 1.77 27.62 5.47
N GLU A 216 1.22 28.83 5.24
CA GLU A 216 0.08 29.34 6.02
C GLU A 216 -1.19 28.50 5.83
N GLN A 217 -1.31 27.82 4.68
CA GLN A 217 -2.35 26.83 4.40
C GLN A 217 -1.69 25.45 4.30
N ASP A 218 -1.85 24.64 5.33
CA ASP A 218 -1.22 23.32 5.38
C ASP A 218 -2.08 22.32 6.14
N CYS A 219 -2.27 21.16 5.52
CA CYS A 219 -2.90 20.03 6.17
C CYS A 219 -1.89 18.91 6.28
N VAL A 220 -1.71 18.43 7.51
CA VAL A 220 -0.83 17.31 7.84
C VAL A 220 -1.69 16.17 8.33
N LEU A 221 -1.37 14.94 7.90
CA LEU A 221 -2.06 13.76 8.38
C LEU A 221 -1.33 13.18 9.60
N ALA A 222 -2.05 12.75 10.62
CA ALA A 222 -1.53 11.98 11.74
C ALA A 222 -2.22 10.63 11.79
N LEU A 223 -1.45 9.55 11.71
CA LEU A 223 -1.97 8.19 11.69
C LEU A 223 -1.61 7.48 13.00
N GLU A 224 -2.64 7.05 13.74
CA GLU A 224 -2.50 6.19 14.92
C GLU A 224 -2.81 4.74 14.53
N ASP A 225 -1.83 3.85 14.70
CA ASP A 225 -1.94 2.40 14.49
C ASP A 225 -2.43 1.96 13.08
N VAL A 226 -2.27 2.80 12.06
CA VAL A 226 -2.59 2.44 10.67
C VAL A 226 -1.39 1.74 10.01
N GLY A 227 -1.32 0.42 10.15
CA GLY A 227 -0.21 -0.38 9.61
C GLY A 227 -0.42 -1.05 8.24
N ASN A 228 -1.67 -1.12 7.74
CA ASN A 228 -1.98 -1.89 6.52
C ASN A 228 -1.42 -1.19 5.26
N PRO A 229 -0.52 -1.83 4.46
CA PRO A 229 0.08 -1.20 3.28
C PRO A 229 -0.92 -0.71 2.22
N HIS A 230 -2.06 -1.39 2.04
CA HIS A 230 -3.07 -0.96 1.08
C HIS A 230 -3.79 0.31 1.54
N ASN A 231 -4.11 0.41 2.84
CA ASN A 231 -4.67 1.63 3.42
C ASN A 231 -3.67 2.77 3.33
N LEU A 232 -2.41 2.55 3.71
CA LEU A 232 -1.34 3.54 3.62
C LEU A 232 -1.14 4.03 2.19
N GLY A 233 -1.14 3.13 1.21
CA GLY A 233 -1.04 3.51 -0.20
C GLY A 233 -2.21 4.36 -0.69
N GLY A 234 -3.45 4.00 -0.33
CA GLY A 234 -4.64 4.78 -0.65
C GLY A 234 -4.65 6.16 0.02
N ILE A 235 -4.18 6.23 1.26
CA ILE A 235 -3.98 7.47 2.01
C ILE A 235 -2.94 8.36 1.33
N MET A 236 -1.73 7.84 1.03
CA MET A 236 -0.68 8.58 0.34
C MET A 236 -1.15 9.11 -1.02
N ARG A 237 -1.91 8.31 -1.78
CA ARG A 237 -2.50 8.74 -3.05
C ARG A 237 -3.46 9.90 -2.86
N SER A 238 -4.34 9.82 -1.86
CA SER A 238 -5.31 10.87 -1.56
C SER A 238 -4.63 12.14 -1.08
N CYS A 239 -3.62 12.01 -0.22
CA CYS A 239 -2.80 13.13 0.26
C CYS A 239 -2.14 13.86 -0.91
N ALA A 240 -1.42 13.12 -1.76
CA ALA A 240 -0.76 13.68 -2.94
C ALA A 240 -1.74 14.36 -3.90
N HIS A 241 -2.95 13.81 -4.06
CA HIS A 241 -3.98 14.39 -4.92
C HIS A 241 -4.51 15.72 -4.38
N PHE A 242 -4.70 15.84 -3.07
CA PHE A 242 -5.22 17.05 -2.41
C PHE A 242 -4.12 18.02 -1.92
N GLY A 243 -2.86 17.75 -2.24
CA GLY A 243 -1.73 18.61 -1.90
C GLY A 243 -1.22 18.49 -0.46
N VAL A 244 -1.67 17.48 0.29
CA VAL A 244 -1.14 17.15 1.62
C VAL A 244 0.21 16.47 1.47
N GLN A 245 1.23 17.05 2.08
CA GLN A 245 2.61 16.56 1.98
C GLN A 245 3.06 15.84 3.24
N GLY A 246 2.69 16.31 4.43
CA GLY A 246 3.12 15.74 5.70
C GLY A 246 2.24 14.57 6.15
N VAL A 247 2.87 13.45 6.51
CA VAL A 247 2.22 12.33 7.21
C VAL A 247 3.05 11.97 8.44
N ILE A 248 2.45 12.10 9.62
CA ILE A 248 3.01 11.79 10.93
C ILE A 248 2.68 10.35 11.29
N LEU A 249 3.69 9.60 11.72
CA LEU A 249 3.58 8.21 12.15
C LEU A 249 4.74 7.83 13.09
N GLN A 250 4.57 6.76 13.85
CA GLN A 250 5.60 6.26 14.78
C GLN A 250 6.81 5.63 14.05
N ASP A 251 6.59 5.04 12.87
CA ASP A 251 7.64 4.44 12.04
C ASP A 251 7.46 4.85 10.58
N ALA A 252 8.19 5.89 10.14
CA ALA A 252 8.18 6.35 8.75
C ALA A 252 8.46 5.23 7.72
N GLY A 253 9.17 4.18 8.11
CA GLY A 253 9.56 3.07 7.23
C GLY A 253 8.39 2.29 6.63
N ILE A 254 7.22 2.30 7.29
CA ILE A 254 6.03 1.56 6.81
C ILE A 254 5.46 2.12 5.50
N LEU A 255 5.63 3.43 5.26
CA LEU A 255 5.20 4.09 4.02
C LEU A 255 6.04 3.65 2.81
N GLU A 256 7.29 3.25 3.04
CA GLU A 256 8.22 2.79 2.01
C GLU A 256 8.08 1.29 1.68
N SER A 257 6.98 0.65 2.12
CA SER A 257 6.69 -0.73 1.72
C SER A 257 6.28 -0.80 0.24
N GLY A 258 6.74 -1.83 -0.47
CA GLY A 258 6.46 -2.00 -1.90
C GLY A 258 4.96 -2.05 -2.23
N ALA A 259 4.15 -2.66 -1.36
CA ALA A 259 2.70 -2.72 -1.53
C ALA A 259 2.03 -1.35 -1.34
N ALA A 260 2.48 -0.54 -0.38
CA ALA A 260 1.95 0.82 -0.17
C ALA A 260 2.34 1.74 -1.32
N ILE A 261 3.61 1.73 -1.73
CA ILE A 261 4.12 2.52 -2.87
C ILE A 261 3.40 2.15 -4.17
N ARG A 262 3.19 0.85 -4.44
CA ARG A 262 2.41 0.40 -5.59
C ARG A 262 1.00 0.95 -5.56
N THR A 263 0.32 0.83 -4.42
CA THR A 263 -1.08 1.26 -4.25
C THR A 263 -1.22 2.78 -4.35
N ALA A 264 -0.17 3.52 -3.97
CA ALA A 264 -0.13 4.97 -4.09
C ALA A 264 -0.01 5.48 -5.54
N GLU A 265 0.34 4.61 -6.49
CA GLU A 265 0.49 4.93 -7.92
C GLU A 265 1.38 6.16 -8.20
N GLY A 266 2.45 6.32 -7.41
CA GLY A 266 3.37 7.46 -7.50
C GLY A 266 3.10 8.58 -6.51
N GLY A 267 1.92 8.59 -5.85
CA GLY A 267 1.59 9.55 -4.79
C GLY A 267 2.59 9.56 -3.64
N ALA A 268 3.18 8.41 -3.32
CA ALA A 268 4.19 8.27 -2.27
C ALA A 268 5.38 9.23 -2.44
N GLU A 269 5.76 9.57 -3.67
CA GLU A 269 6.90 10.46 -3.94
C GLU A 269 6.62 11.92 -3.55
N HIS A 270 5.35 12.28 -3.35
CA HIS A 270 4.92 13.61 -2.90
C HIS A 270 4.72 13.71 -1.38
N ILE A 271 4.91 12.60 -0.67
CA ILE A 271 4.71 12.52 0.77
C ILE A 271 6.06 12.60 1.50
N LYS A 272 6.07 13.41 2.56
CA LYS A 272 7.12 13.55 3.56
C LYS A 272 6.65 12.83 4.83
N ALA A 273 7.34 11.75 5.18
CA ALA A 273 7.10 11.03 6.42
C ALA A 273 7.72 11.80 7.60
N ILE A 274 6.96 12.02 8.66
CA ILE A 274 7.41 12.73 9.86
C ILE A 274 7.42 11.70 11.00
N ASP A 275 8.61 11.43 11.55
CA ASP A 275 8.76 10.46 12.64
C ASP A 275 8.26 11.08 13.95
N ALA A 276 7.38 10.36 14.64
CA ALA A 276 6.86 10.75 15.94
C ALA A 276 7.46 9.90 17.05
N ASP A 277 8.25 10.53 17.94
CA ASP A 277 8.70 9.94 19.22
C ASP A 277 7.57 9.83 20.26
N GLY A 278 6.33 9.72 19.79
CA GLY A 278 5.08 9.82 20.54
C GLY A 278 4.09 10.77 19.86
N LEU A 279 2.89 10.28 19.55
CA LEU A 279 1.92 11.03 18.77
C LEU A 279 1.44 12.29 19.51
N THR A 280 1.04 12.16 20.77
CA THR A 280 0.61 13.28 21.63
C THR A 280 1.65 14.40 21.73
N ALA A 281 2.92 14.06 21.94
CA ALA A 281 3.99 15.05 22.01
C ALA A 281 4.19 15.78 20.66
N THR A 282 4.08 15.03 19.57
CA THR A 282 4.17 15.57 18.21
C THR A 282 3.01 16.51 17.89
N LEU A 283 1.76 16.12 18.22
CA LEU A 283 0.58 16.98 18.05
C LEU A 283 0.72 18.29 18.83
N ASN A 284 1.27 18.25 20.03
CA ASN A 284 1.55 19.45 20.83
C ASN A 284 2.54 20.42 20.13
N LYS A 285 3.58 19.90 19.45
CA LYS A 285 4.50 20.73 18.66
C LYS A 285 3.78 21.43 17.50
N PHE A 286 2.92 20.70 16.78
CA PHE A 286 2.10 21.28 15.70
C PHE A 286 1.13 22.34 16.23
N ARG A 287 0.50 22.11 17.39
CA ARG A 287 -0.36 23.09 18.05
C ARG A 287 0.39 24.38 18.37
N GLN A 288 1.61 24.27 18.91
CA GLN A 288 2.47 25.43 19.18
C GLN A 288 2.87 26.19 17.90
N ALA A 289 2.91 25.51 16.75
CA ALA A 289 3.13 26.10 15.43
C ALA A 289 1.86 26.66 14.75
N GLY A 290 0.74 26.71 15.48
CA GLY A 290 -0.52 27.31 15.02
C GLY A 290 -1.43 26.37 14.23
N TYR A 291 -1.19 25.06 14.27
CA TYR A 291 -2.12 24.09 13.68
C TYR A 291 -3.28 23.80 14.63
N THR A 292 -4.48 23.66 14.07
CA THR A 292 -5.62 23.08 14.79
C THR A 292 -5.59 21.56 14.69
N ILE A 293 -5.68 20.86 15.81
CA ILE A 293 -5.72 19.40 15.85
C ILE A 293 -7.16 18.93 15.66
N VAL A 294 -7.41 18.19 14.58
CA VAL A 294 -8.74 17.72 14.19
C VAL A 294 -8.78 16.20 14.30
N THR A 295 -9.50 15.69 15.30
CA THR A 295 -9.68 14.25 15.52
C THR A 295 -10.92 13.72 14.80
N THR A 296 -10.89 12.44 14.42
CA THR A 296 -11.98 11.81 13.67
C THR A 296 -12.49 10.56 14.37
N SER A 297 -13.81 10.41 14.46
CA SER A 297 -14.45 9.19 14.97
C SER A 297 -15.87 9.07 14.44
N SER A 298 -16.27 7.86 14.03
CA SER A 298 -17.66 7.53 13.67
C SER A 298 -18.62 7.61 14.87
N HIS A 299 -18.12 7.46 16.09
CA HIS A 299 -18.96 7.33 17.30
C HIS A 299 -18.84 8.52 18.25
N LYS A 300 -17.64 9.10 18.39
CA LYS A 300 -17.36 10.20 19.33
C LYS A 300 -17.31 11.58 18.67
N GLY A 301 -17.32 11.66 17.33
CA GLY A 301 -17.22 12.93 16.61
C GLY A 301 -18.40 13.86 16.92
N SER A 302 -18.09 15.12 17.20
CA SER A 302 -19.11 16.10 17.62
C SER A 302 -19.83 16.78 16.45
N GLN A 303 -19.15 16.89 15.30
CA GLN A 303 -19.66 17.63 14.15
C GLN A 303 -19.52 16.86 12.83
N ASP A 304 -20.58 16.93 12.01
CA ASP A 304 -20.58 16.37 10.66
C ASP A 304 -19.63 17.16 9.74
N ILE A 305 -18.71 16.46 9.09
CA ILE A 305 -17.77 17.03 8.11
C ILE A 305 -18.44 17.90 7.05
N ALA A 306 -19.67 17.55 6.64
CA ALA A 306 -20.40 18.28 5.61
C ALA A 306 -20.82 19.69 6.05
N LYS A 307 -20.88 19.94 7.37
CA LYS A 307 -21.29 21.22 7.97
C LYS A 307 -20.16 21.91 8.73
N ALA A 308 -19.00 21.24 8.85
CA ALA A 308 -17.85 21.76 9.53
C ALA A 308 -17.13 22.82 8.69
N GLN A 309 -16.70 23.90 9.33
CA GLN A 309 -15.72 24.82 8.77
C GLN A 309 -14.34 24.30 9.14
N LEU A 310 -13.57 23.88 8.14
CA LEU A 310 -12.27 23.27 8.34
C LEU A 310 -11.18 24.34 8.40
N PRO A 311 -10.26 24.28 9.38
CA PRO A 311 -9.16 25.21 9.48
C PRO A 311 -8.22 25.09 8.26
N ALA A 312 -7.69 26.22 7.80
CA ALA A 312 -6.72 26.24 6.71
C ALA A 312 -5.37 25.61 7.10
N LYS A 313 -5.04 25.65 8.40
CA LYS A 313 -3.83 25.06 8.98
C LYS A 313 -4.21 24.03 10.04
N MET A 314 -4.15 22.75 9.70
CA MET A 314 -4.65 21.68 10.58
C MET A 314 -3.87 20.37 10.52
N VAL A 315 -3.88 19.63 11.62
CA VAL A 315 -3.47 18.23 11.66
C VAL A 315 -4.73 17.37 11.70
N LEU A 316 -4.94 16.55 10.67
CA LEU A 316 -6.04 15.58 10.61
C LEU A 316 -5.60 14.25 11.23
N VAL A 317 -6.19 13.89 12.36
CA VAL A 317 -5.84 12.69 13.13
C VAL A 317 -6.83 11.56 12.84
N LEU A 318 -6.32 10.42 12.37
CA LEU A 318 -7.09 9.23 12.03
C LEU A 318 -6.50 8.00 12.72
N GLY A 319 -7.37 7.20 13.33
CA GLY A 319 -7.00 5.94 13.96
C GLY A 319 -7.32 4.73 13.08
N GLN A 320 -7.03 3.54 13.58
CA GLN A 320 -7.40 2.32 12.87
C GLN A 320 -8.92 2.10 12.83
N GLU A 321 -9.37 1.30 11.86
CA GLU A 321 -10.80 1.13 11.56
C GLU A 321 -11.60 0.45 12.68
N SER A 322 -10.99 -0.44 13.48
CA SER A 322 -11.67 -1.17 14.56
C SER A 322 -11.80 -0.36 15.84
N ASP A 323 -10.69 0.18 16.34
CA ASP A 323 -10.64 0.80 17.68
C ASP A 323 -10.66 2.33 17.63
N GLY A 324 -10.45 2.92 16.45
CA GLY A 324 -10.35 4.36 16.29
C GLY A 324 -9.09 4.91 16.93
N LEU A 325 -9.22 6.09 17.55
CA LEU A 325 -8.15 6.77 18.27
C LEU A 325 -8.13 6.33 19.73
N SER A 326 -6.93 6.26 20.32
CA SER A 326 -6.79 6.10 21.76
C SER A 326 -7.37 7.30 22.51
N ASP A 327 -7.85 7.12 23.75
CA ASP A 327 -8.38 8.23 24.54
C ASP A 327 -7.34 9.35 24.72
N SER A 328 -6.05 8.99 24.89
CA SER A 328 -4.96 9.96 25.01
C SER A 328 -4.74 10.82 23.75
N VAL A 329 -4.99 10.29 22.56
CA VAL A 329 -4.86 11.04 21.31
C VAL A 329 -6.17 11.75 20.97
N TRP A 330 -7.30 11.16 21.35
CA TRP A 330 -8.62 11.76 21.21
C TRP A 330 -8.72 13.08 22.00
N ASP A 331 -8.25 13.09 23.24
CA ASP A 331 -8.30 14.23 24.15
C ASP A 331 -7.39 15.41 23.70
N GLU A 332 -6.48 15.18 22.75
CA GLU A 332 -5.70 16.23 22.10
C GLU A 332 -6.48 16.97 20.99
N GLY A 333 -7.68 16.52 20.62
CA GLY A 333 -8.48 17.16 19.58
C GLY A 333 -9.01 18.53 19.98
N ASP A 334 -8.62 19.58 19.24
CA ASP A 334 -9.24 20.91 19.35
C ASP A 334 -10.62 20.93 18.67
N MET A 335 -10.81 20.07 17.66
CA MET A 335 -12.05 19.85 16.94
C MET A 335 -12.25 18.35 16.68
N SER A 336 -13.48 17.84 16.81
CA SER A 336 -13.78 16.44 16.53
C SER A 336 -14.85 16.27 15.46
N LEU A 337 -14.55 15.47 14.45
CA LEU A 337 -15.39 15.32 13.25
C LEU A 337 -15.82 13.88 13.03
N TYR A 338 -16.96 13.73 12.35
CA TYR A 338 -17.42 12.45 11.81
C TYR A 338 -17.94 12.60 10.38
N ILE A 339 -17.97 11.49 9.65
CA ILE A 339 -18.55 11.42 8.30
C ILE A 339 -19.98 10.92 8.41
N GLY A 340 -20.95 11.77 8.08
CA GLY A 340 -22.37 11.39 8.05
C GLY A 340 -22.68 10.33 6.97
N GLY A 341 -23.70 9.50 7.22
CA GLY A 341 -24.11 8.44 6.29
C GLY A 341 -25.47 7.83 6.61
N THR A 342 -25.81 6.74 5.92
CA THR A 342 -27.11 6.06 6.08
C THR A 342 -27.20 5.15 7.32
N GLY A 343 -26.08 4.90 8.01
CA GLY A 343 -26.01 4.03 9.18
C GLY A 343 -26.12 2.53 8.88
N LYS A 344 -26.04 2.11 7.61
CA LYS A 344 -26.04 0.69 7.24
C LYS A 344 -24.74 -0.05 7.56
N VAL A 345 -23.67 0.71 7.75
CA VAL A 345 -22.35 0.25 8.20
C VAL A 345 -21.88 1.19 9.30
N GLU A 346 -21.09 0.68 10.23
CA GLU A 346 -20.66 1.44 11.42
C GLU A 346 -19.59 2.48 11.08
N SER A 347 -18.65 2.13 10.22
CA SER A 347 -17.52 2.98 9.83
C SER A 347 -17.14 2.76 8.36
N LEU A 348 -16.30 3.66 7.85
CA LEU A 348 -15.67 3.56 6.54
C LEU A 348 -14.23 3.07 6.71
N ASN A 349 -13.70 2.41 5.68
CA ASN A 349 -12.28 2.16 5.59
C ASN A 349 -11.47 3.45 5.73
N VAL A 350 -10.41 3.41 6.53
CA VAL A 350 -9.61 4.60 6.88
C VAL A 350 -9.08 5.35 5.65
N SER A 351 -8.72 4.64 4.56
CA SER A 351 -8.26 5.29 3.33
C SER A 351 -9.38 6.04 2.61
N VAL A 352 -10.61 5.48 2.62
CA VAL A 352 -11.80 6.11 2.06
C VAL A 352 -12.21 7.32 2.90
N ALA A 353 -12.23 7.16 4.23
CA ALA A 353 -12.53 8.25 5.16
C ALA A 353 -11.54 9.42 4.96
N THR A 354 -10.24 9.11 4.87
CA THR A 354 -9.20 10.11 4.58
C THR A 354 -9.49 10.87 3.29
N GLY A 355 -9.83 10.16 2.20
CA GLY A 355 -10.18 10.79 0.93
C GLY A 355 -11.37 11.76 1.04
N VAL A 356 -12.42 11.39 1.78
CA VAL A 356 -13.60 12.26 2.00
C VAL A 356 -13.22 13.51 2.80
N MET A 357 -12.47 13.34 3.88
CA MET A 357 -12.05 14.46 4.75
C MET A 357 -11.14 15.44 4.00
N LEU A 358 -10.14 14.91 3.26
CA LEU A 358 -9.22 15.74 2.49
C LEU A 358 -9.90 16.44 1.31
N ALA A 359 -10.86 15.78 0.65
CA ALA A 359 -11.66 16.42 -0.39
C ALA A 359 -12.43 17.63 0.14
N GLN A 360 -13.05 17.50 1.31
CA GLN A 360 -13.77 18.60 1.96
C GLN A 360 -12.81 19.73 2.36
N TRP A 361 -11.67 19.40 2.98
CA TRP A 361 -10.66 20.39 3.36
C TRP A 361 -10.15 21.17 2.16
N TRP A 362 -9.78 20.45 1.08
CA TRP A 362 -9.27 21.06 -0.14
C TRP A 362 -10.31 21.96 -0.82
N GLN A 363 -11.59 21.55 -0.85
CA GLN A 363 -12.65 22.39 -1.42
C GLN A 363 -12.83 23.72 -0.68
N GLN A 364 -12.67 23.73 0.65
CA GLN A 364 -12.81 24.92 1.47
C GLN A 364 -11.58 25.82 1.46
N ASN A 365 -10.39 25.23 1.27
CA ASN A 365 -9.11 25.93 1.44
C ASN A 365 -8.28 26.08 0.16
N LYS A 366 -8.77 25.59 -1.00
CA LYS A 366 -8.09 25.85 -2.28
C LYS A 366 -8.03 27.36 -2.54
N THR A 367 -6.84 27.84 -2.85
CA THR A 367 -6.65 29.20 -3.38
C THR A 367 -7.09 29.21 -4.85
N GLU A 368 -7.81 30.25 -5.28
CA GLU A 368 -8.22 30.44 -6.69
C GLU A 368 -7.05 30.66 -7.65
#